data_AF-A0A9P4NFF7-F1
#
_entry.id   AF-A0A9P4NFF7-F1
#
_cell.length_a   1.000
_cell.length_b   1.000
_cell.length_c   1.000
_cell.angle_alpha   90.00
_cell.angle_beta   90.00
_cell.angle_gamma   90.00
#
_symmetry.space_group_name_H-M   'P 1'
#
loop_
_entity.id
_entity.type
_entity.pdbx_description
1 polymer ?
#
loop_
_entity_poly.entity_id
_entity_poly.type
_entity_poly.pdbx_seq_one_letter_code
_entity_poly.pdbx_strand_id
1 'polypeptide(L)'
;MSLITTTCTSYTGALSDLPSNSTPSLHFLTFLFQAYDSITDPEAMESLVSPSALIHLNANPPSQRGTATPEKQKQKWVKRSSAIKSISRDLSRAWDIETETGRRTVIFESLVKYVFVGDETKENVVMAEMGIVKLERVPNGMEGYGKGVGGYWMTELRTCHDPQNIKKKREELGC
;
A
#
# COMPACT_ATOMS: atom_id res chain seq x y z
N MET A 1 3.87 -9.44 -35.28
CA MET A 1 3.70 -8.91 -33.91
C MET A 1 2.81 -9.89 -33.17
N SER A 2 3.32 -10.55 -32.13
CA SER A 2 2.48 -11.43 -31.30
C SER A 2 1.62 -10.56 -30.41
N LEU A 3 0.31 -10.82 -30.36
CA LEU A 3 -0.60 -10.15 -29.42
C LEU A 3 -0.25 -10.64 -28.01
N ILE A 4 0.08 -9.72 -27.10
CA ILE A 4 0.25 -10.05 -25.69
C ILE A 4 -1.15 -10.23 -25.11
N THR A 5 -1.53 -11.46 -24.78
CA THR A 5 -2.78 -11.74 -24.08
C THR A 5 -2.70 -11.16 -22.68
N THR A 6 -3.73 -10.41 -22.30
CA THR A 6 -3.83 -9.79 -20.98
C THR A 6 -5.13 -10.24 -20.34
N THR A 7 -5.05 -10.82 -19.15
CA THR A 7 -6.23 -11.19 -18.38
C THR A 7 -6.51 -10.08 -17.38
N CYS A 8 -7.75 -9.58 -17.36
CA CYS A 8 -8.20 -8.60 -16.39
C CYS A 8 -9.34 -9.20 -15.56
N THR A 9 -9.18 -9.21 -14.24
CA THR A 9 -10.22 -9.61 -13.29
C THR A 9 -10.49 -8.47 -12.33
N SER A 10 -11.72 -8.33 -11.86
CA SER A 10 -12.07 -7.33 -10.86
C SER A 10 -12.65 -7.95 -9.61
N TYR A 11 -12.46 -7.25 -8.49
CA TYR A 11 -13.02 -7.58 -7.19
C TYR A 11 -13.70 -6.34 -6.61
N THR A 12 -14.82 -6.52 -5.93
CA THR A 12 -15.53 -5.46 -5.20
C THR A 12 -15.95 -6.04 -3.87
N GLY A 13 -15.59 -5.35 -2.78
CA GLY A 13 -15.79 -5.83 -1.42
C GLY A 13 -14.56 -5.62 -0.54
N ALA A 14 -14.71 -5.96 0.73
CA ALA A 14 -13.65 -5.85 1.72
C ALA A 14 -12.56 -6.91 1.51
N LEU A 15 -11.32 -6.62 1.91
CA LEU A 15 -10.24 -7.60 1.90
C LEU A 15 -10.47 -8.75 2.89
N SER A 16 -11.25 -8.52 3.96
CA SER A 16 -11.63 -9.57 4.92
C SER A 16 -12.47 -10.68 4.30
N ASP A 17 -13.19 -10.35 3.22
CA ASP A 17 -14.16 -11.25 2.58
C ASP A 17 -13.56 -11.88 1.32
N LEU A 18 -12.26 -11.67 1.07
CA LEU A 18 -11.58 -12.12 -0.13
C LEU A 18 -11.60 -13.66 -0.21
N PRO A 19 -12.16 -14.24 -1.29
CA PRO A 19 -12.15 -15.70 -1.47
C PRO A 19 -10.73 -16.27 -1.45
N SER A 20 -10.54 -17.45 -0.88
CA SER A 20 -9.23 -18.10 -0.81
C SER A 20 -8.63 -18.39 -2.19
N ASN A 21 -9.47 -18.60 -3.21
CA ASN A 21 -9.09 -18.81 -4.60
C ASN A 21 -8.92 -17.50 -5.41
N SER A 22 -8.91 -16.33 -4.76
CA SER A 22 -8.61 -15.05 -5.41
C SER A 22 -7.19 -15.00 -5.95
N THR A 23 -6.93 -14.04 -6.84
CA THR A 23 -5.63 -13.93 -7.50
C THR A 23 -4.51 -13.57 -6.50
N PRO A 24 -3.25 -13.96 -6.78
CA PRO A 24 -2.12 -13.65 -5.90
C PRO A 24 -1.94 -12.15 -5.61
N SER A 25 -2.28 -11.27 -6.56
CA SER A 25 -2.16 -9.81 -6.37
C SER A 25 -3.25 -9.23 -5.46
N LEU A 26 -4.46 -9.80 -5.46
CA LEU A 26 -5.50 -9.43 -4.50
C LEU A 26 -5.11 -9.87 -3.08
N HIS A 27 -4.55 -11.08 -2.94
CA HIS A 27 -3.98 -11.51 -1.66
C HIS A 27 -2.81 -10.62 -1.23
N PHE A 28 -1.96 -10.20 -2.17
CA PHE A 28 -0.87 -9.27 -1.89
C PHE A 28 -1.38 -7.93 -1.29
N LEU A 29 -2.53 -7.42 -1.75
CA LEU A 29 -3.12 -6.20 -1.19
C LEU A 29 -3.42 -6.32 0.31
N THR A 30 -3.81 -7.50 0.80
CA THR A 30 -4.04 -7.75 2.24
C THR A 30 -2.78 -7.44 3.06
N PHE A 31 -1.63 -7.94 2.62
CA PHE A 31 -0.36 -7.70 3.31
C PHE A 31 0.12 -6.27 3.13
N LEU A 32 -0.07 -5.69 1.94
CA LEU A 32 0.26 -4.29 1.68
C LEU A 32 -0.53 -3.34 2.59
N PHE A 33 -1.84 -3.57 2.75
CA PHE A 33 -2.69 -2.72 3.58
C PHE A 33 -2.31 -2.86 5.06
N GLN A 34 -2.09 -4.09 5.54
CA GLN A 34 -1.58 -4.33 6.88
C GLN A 34 -0.25 -3.60 7.14
N ALA A 35 0.70 -3.68 6.20
CA ALA A 35 1.98 -3.01 6.33
C ALA A 35 1.83 -1.47 6.35
N TYR A 36 0.89 -0.93 5.58
CA TYR A 36 0.63 0.50 5.53
C TYR A 36 -0.14 1.06 6.73
N ASP A 37 -0.99 0.23 7.31
CA ASP A 37 -1.80 0.52 8.48
C ASP A 37 -1.01 0.32 9.78
N SER A 38 0.12 -0.39 9.71
CA SER A 38 1.04 -0.51 10.82
C SER A 38 1.70 0.82 11.16
N ILE A 39 1.32 1.35 12.33
CA ILE A 39 1.94 2.55 12.91
C ILE A 39 3.13 2.14 13.79
N THR A 40 3.17 0.90 14.28
CA THR A 40 4.13 0.42 15.28
C THR A 40 5.28 -0.39 14.71
N ASP A 41 5.18 -0.86 13.47
CA ASP A 41 6.22 -1.66 12.82
C ASP A 41 6.82 -0.90 11.63
N PRO A 42 8.01 -0.28 11.78
CA PRO A 42 8.69 0.40 10.69
C PRO A 42 9.20 -0.55 9.59
N GLU A 43 9.25 -1.87 9.86
CA GLU A 43 9.78 -2.88 8.96
C GLU A 43 8.68 -3.63 8.18
N ALA A 44 7.41 -3.34 8.41
CA ALA A 44 6.28 -4.08 7.82
C ALA A 44 6.29 -4.12 6.28
N MET A 45 6.89 -3.11 5.64
CA MET A 45 7.01 -3.02 4.18
C MET A 45 8.23 -3.76 3.61
N GLU A 46 9.19 -4.20 4.44
CA GLU A 46 10.49 -4.68 3.97
C GLU A 46 10.44 -5.97 3.17
N SER A 47 9.51 -6.85 3.52
CA SER A 47 9.29 -8.13 2.83
C SER A 47 8.51 -7.93 1.52
N LEU A 48 7.72 -6.87 1.41
CA LEU A 48 6.83 -6.64 0.28
C LEU A 48 7.50 -5.97 -0.90
N VAL A 49 8.61 -5.27 -0.69
CA VAL A 49 9.15 -4.31 -1.67
C VAL A 49 10.50 -4.74 -2.23
N SER A 50 10.58 -4.80 -3.56
CA SER A 50 11.84 -5.01 -4.30
C SER A 50 12.89 -3.95 -3.92
N PRO A 51 14.20 -4.31 -3.87
CA PRO A 51 15.27 -3.33 -3.64
C PRO A 51 15.27 -2.16 -4.63
N SER A 52 14.80 -2.37 -5.87
CA SER A 52 14.75 -1.36 -6.93
C SER A 52 13.38 -0.67 -7.06
N ALA A 53 12.46 -0.90 -6.13
CA ALA A 53 11.09 -0.43 -6.27
C ALA A 53 10.97 1.10 -6.32
N LEU A 54 10.07 1.57 -7.17
CA LEU A 54 9.70 2.98 -7.29
C LEU A 54 8.41 3.27 -6.55
N ILE A 55 8.42 4.31 -5.71
CA ILE A 55 7.26 4.74 -4.93
C ILE A 55 6.90 6.17 -5.30
N HIS A 56 5.70 6.35 -5.84
CA HIS A 56 5.09 7.62 -6.24
C HIS A 56 3.90 7.91 -5.32
N LEU A 57 4.01 8.94 -4.50
CA LEU A 57 2.92 9.36 -3.60
C LEU A 57 2.39 10.71 -4.07
N ASN A 58 1.10 10.83 -4.38
CA ASN A 58 0.41 12.10 -4.69
C ASN A 58 1.13 12.98 -5.73
N ALA A 59 1.29 12.45 -6.96
CA ALA A 59 1.92 13.14 -8.09
C ALA A 59 3.34 13.72 -7.82
N ASN A 60 3.96 13.39 -6.68
CA ASN A 60 5.33 13.77 -6.39
C ASN A 60 6.32 12.96 -7.25
N PRO A 61 7.54 13.47 -7.47
CA PRO A 61 8.60 12.71 -8.12
C PRO A 61 8.79 11.33 -7.46
N PRO A 62 9.11 10.28 -8.23
CA PRO A 62 9.38 8.97 -7.67
C PRO A 62 10.49 9.02 -6.64
N SER A 63 10.29 8.27 -5.56
CA SER A 63 11.35 7.93 -4.62
C SER A 63 11.69 6.45 -4.76
N GLN A 64 12.97 6.12 -4.79
CA GLN A 64 13.40 4.73 -4.64
C GLN A 64 13.37 4.35 -3.16
N ARG A 65 13.04 3.08 -2.87
CA ARG A 65 13.23 2.53 -1.53
C ARG A 65 14.69 2.71 -1.10
N GLY A 66 14.91 3.16 0.13
CA GLY A 66 16.27 3.39 0.67
C GLY A 66 16.92 4.73 0.33
N THR A 67 16.25 5.62 -0.41
CA THR A 67 16.79 6.98 -0.67
C THR A 67 16.74 7.91 0.53
N ALA A 68 15.84 7.65 1.48
CA ALA A 68 15.84 8.33 2.77
C ALA A 68 16.84 7.66 3.71
N THR A 69 17.70 8.44 4.36
CA THR A 69 18.58 7.90 5.40
C THR A 69 17.75 7.26 6.53
N PRO A 70 18.29 6.25 7.24
CA PRO A 70 17.59 5.64 8.37
C PRO A 70 17.04 6.66 9.38
N GLU A 71 17.77 7.75 9.63
CA GLU A 71 17.36 8.83 10.53
C GLU A 71 16.11 9.57 10.00
N LYS A 72 16.07 9.89 8.71
CA LYS A 72 14.90 10.53 8.08
C LYS A 72 13.67 9.61 8.10
N GLN A 73 13.87 8.31 7.91
CA GLN A 73 12.80 7.32 7.99
C GLN A 73 12.26 7.24 9.43
N LYS A 74 13.16 7.14 10.42
CA LYS A 74 12.82 7.16 11.84
C LYS A 74 12.08 8.45 12.23
N GLN A 75 12.52 9.62 11.78
CA GLN A 75 11.83 10.89 12.06
C GLN A 75 10.42 10.94 11.48
N LYS A 76 10.24 10.51 10.21
CA LYS A 76 8.92 10.41 9.59
C LYS A 76 8.00 9.46 10.38
N TRP A 77 8.56 8.33 10.83
CA TRP A 77 7.84 7.34 11.61
C TRP A 77 7.43 7.88 12.98
N VAL A 78 8.35 8.48 13.74
CA VAL A 78 8.07 9.09 15.05
C VAL A 78 6.99 10.17 14.94
N LYS A 79 7.07 11.04 13.93
CA LYS A 79 6.05 12.08 13.70
C LYS A 79 4.67 11.47 13.39
N ARG A 80 4.65 10.35 12.66
CA ARG A 80 3.39 9.65 12.32
C ARG A 80 2.79 8.98 13.54
N SER A 81 3.59 8.28 14.34
CA SER A 81 3.12 7.58 15.54
C SER A 81 2.74 8.51 16.69
N SER A 82 3.26 9.74 16.73
CA SER A 82 2.85 10.72 17.73
C SER A 82 1.51 11.39 17.43
N ALA A 83 1.12 11.50 16.15
CA ALA A 83 -0.08 12.21 15.73
C ALA A 83 -1.27 11.28 15.47
N ILE A 84 -1.01 10.03 15.09
CA ILE A 84 -2.05 9.10 14.63
C ILE A 84 -2.15 7.93 15.59
N LYS A 85 -3.36 7.73 16.12
CA LYS A 85 -3.69 6.62 17.02
C LYS A 85 -3.91 5.31 16.27
N SER A 86 -4.65 5.36 15.16
CA SER A 86 -4.87 4.20 14.29
C SER A 86 -5.11 4.63 12.86
N ILE A 87 -4.74 3.74 11.93
CA ILE A 87 -5.01 3.85 10.51
C ILE A 87 -5.62 2.53 10.09
N SER A 88 -6.65 2.59 9.25
CA SER A 88 -7.19 1.40 8.59
C SER A 88 -7.57 1.73 7.15
N ARG A 89 -7.35 0.77 6.25
CA ARG A 89 -7.77 0.86 4.85
C ARG A 89 -8.85 -0.15 4.53
N ASP A 90 -9.95 0.34 3.99
CA ASP A 90 -11.01 -0.49 3.44
C ASP A 90 -10.91 -0.50 1.92
N LEU A 91 -10.78 -1.70 1.34
CA LEU A 91 -10.87 -1.86 -0.10
C LEU A 91 -12.33 -1.67 -0.54
N SER A 92 -12.54 -0.84 -1.56
CA SER A 92 -13.82 -0.73 -2.26
C SER A 92 -13.82 -1.64 -3.48
N ARG A 93 -12.79 -1.50 -4.32
CA ARG A 93 -12.68 -2.17 -5.61
C ARG A 93 -11.22 -2.39 -5.97
N ALA A 94 -10.95 -3.49 -6.67
CA ALA A 94 -9.66 -3.74 -7.29
C ALA A 94 -9.82 -4.32 -8.70
N TRP A 95 -8.81 -4.09 -9.54
CA TRP A 95 -8.64 -4.70 -10.84
C TRP A 95 -7.25 -5.31 -10.90
N ASP A 96 -7.18 -6.62 -11.14
CA ASP A 96 -5.94 -7.35 -11.33
C ASP A 96 -5.74 -7.64 -12.82
N ILE A 97 -4.59 -7.21 -13.33
CA ILE A 97 -4.18 -7.31 -14.72
C ILE A 97 -2.92 -8.19 -14.76
N GLU A 98 -3.03 -9.37 -15.36
CA GLU A 98 -1.91 -10.29 -15.56
C GLU A 98 -1.46 -10.30 -17.02
N THR A 99 -0.14 -10.18 -17.24
CA THR A 99 0.47 -10.33 -18.56
C THR A 99 0.98 -11.75 -18.76
N GLU A 100 1.19 -12.19 -20.01
CA GLU A 100 1.71 -13.54 -20.33
C GLU A 100 3.05 -13.87 -19.65
N THR A 101 3.86 -12.86 -19.35
CA THR A 101 5.13 -13.00 -18.62
C THR A 101 4.96 -13.22 -17.11
N GLY A 102 3.74 -13.34 -16.61
CA GLY A 102 3.42 -13.54 -15.20
C GLY A 102 3.56 -12.29 -14.32
N ARG A 103 3.83 -11.12 -14.91
CA ARG A 103 3.77 -9.83 -14.21
C ARG A 103 2.32 -9.48 -13.92
N ARG A 104 2.09 -8.85 -12.79
CA ARG A 104 0.75 -8.41 -12.37
C ARG A 104 0.73 -6.92 -12.09
N THR A 105 -0.36 -6.27 -12.43
CA THR A 105 -0.67 -4.91 -12.01
C THR A 105 -2.01 -4.94 -11.31
N VAL A 106 -2.05 -4.52 -10.05
CA VAL A 106 -3.32 -4.32 -9.34
C VAL A 106 -3.60 -2.84 -9.20
N ILE A 107 -4.75 -2.42 -9.70
CA ILE A 107 -5.31 -1.09 -9.50
C ILE A 107 -6.36 -1.21 -8.40
N PHE A 108 -6.38 -0.31 -7.44
CA PHE A 108 -7.34 -0.37 -6.33
C PHE A 108 -7.92 0.99 -5.97
N GLU A 109 -9.13 0.96 -5.43
CA GLU A 109 -9.81 2.07 -4.76
C GLU A 109 -10.02 1.69 -3.30
N SER A 110 -9.61 2.56 -2.39
CA SER A 110 -9.75 2.35 -0.95
C SER A 110 -10.22 3.60 -0.22
N LEU A 111 -10.76 3.40 0.97
CA LEU A 111 -10.98 4.45 1.95
C LEU A 111 -9.97 4.28 3.08
N VAL A 112 -9.14 5.30 3.28
CA VAL A 112 -8.20 5.37 4.40
C VAL A 112 -8.88 6.11 5.54
N LYS A 113 -8.96 5.48 6.71
CA LYS A 113 -9.54 6.03 7.93
C LYS A 113 -8.43 6.32 8.92
N TYR A 114 -8.44 7.52 9.47
CA TYR A 114 -7.48 7.98 10.48
C TYR A 114 -8.21 8.30 11.76
N VAL A 115 -7.66 7.82 12.88
CA VAL A 115 -8.02 8.30 14.22
C VAL A 115 -6.79 9.01 14.78
N PHE A 116 -6.96 10.27 15.18
CA PHE A 116 -5.87 11.09 15.68
C PHE A 116 -5.70 10.96 17.19
N VAL A 117 -4.46 11.14 17.66
CA VAL A 117 -4.18 11.29 19.09
C VAL A 117 -4.76 12.64 19.54
N GLY A 118 -5.43 12.66 20.70
CA GLY A 118 -6.06 13.87 21.24
C GLY A 118 -7.44 14.19 20.68
N ASP A 119 -7.94 13.43 19.71
CA ASP A 119 -9.33 13.54 19.29
C ASP A 119 -10.26 12.83 20.30
N GLU A 120 -10.93 13.62 21.14
CA GLU A 120 -11.87 13.12 22.16
C GLU A 120 -13.06 12.38 21.56
N THR A 121 -13.50 12.80 20.37
CA THR A 121 -14.63 12.19 19.65
C THR A 121 -14.25 10.84 19.02
N LYS A 122 -12.94 10.61 18.80
CA LYS A 122 -12.39 9.45 18.08
C LYS A 122 -13.04 9.24 16.71
N GLU A 123 -13.46 10.33 16.08
CA GLU A 123 -14.08 10.26 14.76
C GLU A 123 -13.08 9.81 13.70
N ASN A 124 -13.56 8.99 12.77
CA ASN A 124 -12.76 8.60 11.61
C ASN A 124 -12.68 9.78 10.66
N VAL A 125 -11.48 10.32 10.47
CA VAL A 125 -11.23 11.22 9.33
C VAL A 125 -10.93 10.35 8.12
N VAL A 126 -11.77 10.50 7.09
CA VAL A 126 -11.76 9.62 5.92
C VAL A 126 -11.12 10.33 4.72
N MET A 127 -10.31 9.57 3.99
CA MET A 127 -9.65 9.98 2.76
C MET A 127 -9.82 8.89 1.71
N ALA A 128 -10.33 9.25 0.53
CA ALA A 128 -10.32 8.33 -0.60
C ALA A 128 -8.92 8.22 -1.19
N GLU A 129 -8.50 7.00 -1.50
CA GLU A 129 -7.21 6.67 -2.11
C GLU A 129 -7.45 5.79 -3.33
N MET A 130 -6.76 6.09 -4.42
CA MET A 130 -6.61 5.20 -5.55
C MET A 130 -5.14 4.83 -5.69
N GLY A 131 -4.85 3.57 -5.94
CA GLY A 131 -3.49 3.07 -6.06
C GLY A 131 -3.28 2.12 -7.22
N ILE A 132 -2.03 2.04 -7.66
CA ILE A 132 -1.54 1.11 -8.68
C ILE A 132 -0.30 0.44 -8.11
N VAL A 133 -0.32 -0.89 -8.03
CA VAL A 133 0.80 -1.71 -7.59
C VAL A 133 1.25 -2.58 -8.74
N LYS A 134 2.53 -2.50 -9.12
CA LYS A 134 3.13 -3.45 -10.04
C LYS A 134 3.88 -4.50 -9.27
N LEU A 135 3.63 -5.75 -9.64
CA LEU A 135 4.17 -6.93 -9.01
C LEU A 135 4.97 -7.75 -10.02
N GLU A 136 6.11 -8.24 -9.55
CA GLU A 136 6.92 -9.23 -10.26
C GLU A 136 7.13 -10.45 -9.36
N ARG A 137 7.43 -11.59 -9.99
CA ARG A 137 7.86 -12.77 -9.24
C ARG A 137 9.13 -12.45 -8.47
N VAL A 138 9.20 -12.96 -7.24
CA VAL A 138 10.47 -12.95 -6.49
C VAL A 138 11.48 -13.80 -7.27
N PRO A 139 12.72 -13.33 -7.47
CA PRO A 139 13.74 -14.12 -8.15
C PRO A 139 14.00 -15.46 -7.44
N ASN A 140 14.21 -16.52 -8.24
CA ASN A 140 14.53 -17.86 -7.73
C ASN A 140 15.71 -17.79 -6.74
N GLY A 141 15.56 -18.48 -5.60
CA GLY A 141 16.56 -18.48 -4.52
C GLY A 141 16.37 -17.37 -3.48
N MET A 142 15.47 -16.41 -3.68
CA MET A 142 15.12 -15.41 -2.65
C MET A 142 13.86 -15.76 -1.83
N GLU A 143 13.16 -16.83 -2.18
CA GLU A 143 11.93 -17.30 -1.52
C GLU A 143 12.14 -17.71 -0.04
N GLY A 144 13.35 -18.15 0.32
CA GLY A 144 13.72 -18.54 1.68
C GLY A 144 14.16 -17.37 2.59
N TYR A 145 14.30 -16.16 2.07
CA TYR A 145 14.74 -14.98 2.84
C TYR A 145 13.56 -14.16 3.39
N GLY A 146 12.35 -14.73 3.40
CA GLY A 146 11.13 -14.03 3.84
C GLY A 146 10.76 -12.84 2.95
N LYS A 147 11.15 -12.87 1.67
CA LYS A 147 10.88 -11.81 0.69
C LYS A 147 9.72 -12.22 -0.22
N GLY A 148 8.82 -11.27 -0.41
CA GLY A 148 7.59 -11.39 -1.17
C GLY A 148 6.47 -12.12 -0.45
N VAL A 149 5.28 -12.00 -1.01
CA VAL A 149 4.03 -12.64 -0.57
C VAL A 149 3.42 -13.35 -1.76
N GLY A 150 3.06 -14.62 -1.60
CA GLY A 150 2.53 -15.43 -2.70
C GLY A 150 3.50 -15.60 -3.88
N GLY A 151 4.81 -15.47 -3.62
CA GLY A 151 5.86 -15.49 -4.64
C GLY A 151 5.99 -14.19 -5.44
N TYR A 152 5.35 -13.10 -5.00
CA TYR A 152 5.41 -11.78 -5.63
C TYR A 152 5.98 -10.71 -4.70
N TRP A 153 6.63 -9.71 -5.28
CA TRP A 153 7.01 -8.47 -4.60
C TRP A 153 6.60 -7.25 -5.43
N MET A 154 6.51 -6.10 -4.77
CA MET A 154 6.19 -4.84 -5.38
C MET A 154 7.43 -4.21 -6.01
N THR A 155 7.33 -3.85 -7.29
CA THR A 155 8.37 -3.13 -8.04
C THR A 155 7.99 -1.68 -8.32
N GLU A 156 6.71 -1.36 -8.26
CA GLU A 156 6.24 0.01 -8.36
C GLU A 156 4.95 0.20 -7.56
N LEU A 157 4.85 1.34 -6.91
CA LEU A 157 3.64 1.81 -6.26
C LEU A 157 3.34 3.24 -6.65
N ARG A 158 2.11 3.49 -7.06
CA ARG A 158 1.58 4.83 -7.27
C ARG A 158 0.33 4.99 -6.46
N THR A 159 0.22 6.04 -5.66
CA THR A 159 -1.03 6.39 -4.99
C THR A 159 -1.40 7.83 -5.24
N CYS A 160 -2.71 8.08 -5.38
CA CYS A 160 -3.29 9.40 -5.38
C CYS A 160 -4.45 9.47 -4.37
N HIS A 161 -4.48 10.57 -3.62
CA HIS A 161 -5.48 10.85 -2.60
C HIS A 161 -5.59 12.36 -2.38
N ASP A 162 -6.73 12.83 -1.91
CA ASP A 162 -6.90 14.22 -1.47
C ASP A 162 -6.66 14.33 0.04
N PRO A 163 -5.53 14.92 0.49
CA PRO A 163 -5.20 15.00 1.91
C PRO A 163 -5.92 16.13 2.65
N GLN A 164 -6.82 16.91 2.01
CA GLN A 164 -7.40 18.12 2.62
C GLN A 164 -8.07 17.86 3.98
N ASN A 165 -8.89 16.81 4.09
CA ASN A 165 -9.56 16.47 5.36
C ASN A 165 -8.55 16.13 6.47
N ILE A 166 -7.48 15.41 6.11
CA ILE A 166 -6.39 15.05 7.02
C ILE A 166 -5.64 16.29 7.48
N LYS A 167 -5.32 17.21 6.56
CA LYS A 167 -4.65 18.48 6.88
C LYS A 167 -5.50 19.34 7.80
N LYS A 168 -6.79 19.51 7.49
CA LYS A 168 -7.72 20.29 8.30
C LYS A 168 -7.83 19.76 9.73
N LYS A 169 -8.03 18.45 9.90
CA LYS A 169 -8.10 17.85 11.24
C LYS A 169 -6.79 18.05 12.02
N ARG A 170 -5.65 17.91 11.34
CA ARG A 170 -4.35 18.12 11.97
C ARG A 170 -4.16 19.54 12.48
N GLU A 171 -4.60 20.54 11.73
CA GLU A 171 -4.60 21.95 12.13
C GLU A 171 -5.53 22.19 13.34
N GLU A 172 -6.75 21.62 13.33
CA GLU A 172 -7.70 21.70 14.45
C GLU A 172 -7.13 21.12 15.75
N LEU A 173 -6.34 20.04 15.66
CA LEU A 173 -5.71 19.37 16.80
C LEU A 173 -4.30 19.92 17.14
N GLY A 174 -3.77 20.87 16.37
CA GLY A 174 -2.45 21.45 16.58
C GLY A 174 -1.26 20.51 16.32
N CYS A 175 -1.32 19.66 15.30
CA CYS A 175 -0.34 18.57 15.06
C CYS A 175 0.26 18.42 13.63
#